data_AF-A0A964K3S9-F1
#
_entry.id   AF-A0A964K3S9-F1
#
_cell.length_a   1.000
_cell.length_b   1.000
_cell.length_c   1.000
_cell.angle_alpha   90.00
_cell.angle_beta   90.00
_cell.angle_gamma   90.00
#
_symmetry.space_group_name_H-M   'P 1'
#
loop_
_entity.id
_entity.type
_entity.pdbx_description
1 polymer ?
#
loop_
_entity_poly.entity_id
_entity_poly.type
_entity_poly.pdbx_seq_one_letter_code
_entity_poly.pdbx_strand_id
1 'polypeptide(L)'
;MRALVQGHKILRKSGAEIVMINMQYARAPANVIRYEPYAEGMETVSDMKGVVLFRQLDIMRHWVASAQFDFDDVPPAERMALVERAQGCVARLLADLIKKTAR
;
A
#
# COMPACT_ATOMS: atom_id res chain seq x y z
N MET A 1 13.09 -8.10 8.34
CA MET A 1 13.40 -8.21 6.90
C MET A 1 13.53 -9.63 6.34
N ARG A 2 14.12 -10.59 7.08
CA ARG A 2 14.39 -11.95 6.55
C ARG A 2 13.17 -12.63 5.90
N ALA A 3 11.99 -12.50 6.51
CA ALA A 3 10.75 -13.07 5.98
C ALA A 3 10.36 -12.50 4.60
N LEU A 4 10.46 -11.19 4.40
CA LEU A 4 10.15 -10.54 3.10
C LEU A 4 11.11 -11.00 2.00
N VAL A 5 12.41 -11.03 2.30
CA VAL A 5 13.44 -11.51 1.36
C VAL A 5 13.22 -12.99 1.02
N GLN A 6 12.85 -13.81 2.00
CA GLN A 6 12.60 -15.23 1.80
C GLN A 6 11.34 -15.46 0.96
N GLY A 7 10.26 -14.72 1.22
CA GLY A 7 9.05 -14.74 0.39
C GLY A 7 9.34 -14.37 -1.06
N HIS A 8 10.10 -13.29 -1.28
CA HIS A 8 10.56 -12.91 -2.62
C HIS A 8 11.30 -14.05 -3.32
N LYS A 9 12.26 -14.70 -2.65
CA LYS A 9 13.01 -15.83 -3.24
C LYS A 9 12.11 -17.00 -3.62
N ILE A 10 11.09 -17.31 -2.82
CA ILE A 10 10.15 -18.39 -3.11
C ILE A 10 9.31 -18.05 -4.34
N LEU A 11 8.72 -16.85 -4.37
CA LEU A 11 7.86 -16.40 -5.48
C LEU A 11 8.63 -16.22 -6.78
N ARG A 12 9.89 -15.76 -6.73
CA ARG A 12 10.74 -15.67 -7.93
C ARG A 12 11.03 -17.03 -8.55
N LYS A 13 11.19 -18.09 -7.74
CA LYS A 13 11.44 -19.44 -8.24
C LYS A 13 10.26 -20.02 -9.02
N SER A 14 9.04 -19.56 -8.78
CA SER A 14 7.87 -19.97 -9.57
C SER A 14 7.70 -19.20 -10.87
N GLY A 15 8.59 -18.25 -11.19
CA GLY A 15 8.51 -17.42 -12.39
C GLY A 15 7.50 -16.27 -12.32
N ALA A 16 6.93 -15.99 -11.14
CA ALA A 16 5.95 -14.93 -10.97
C ALA A 16 6.61 -13.53 -10.98
N GLU A 17 5.91 -12.56 -11.57
CA GLU A 17 6.15 -11.13 -11.33
C GLU A 17 5.57 -10.73 -9.98
N ILE A 18 6.28 -9.86 -9.25
CA ILE A 18 5.95 -9.54 -7.86
C ILE A 18 5.65 -8.06 -7.75
N VAL A 19 4.41 -7.76 -7.34
CA VAL A 19 4.02 -6.44 -6.84
C VAL A 19 3.83 -6.56 -5.34
N MET A 20 4.63 -5.81 -4.58
CA MET A 20 4.46 -5.63 -3.14
C MET A 20 3.54 -4.44 -2.89
N ILE A 21 2.66 -4.56 -1.90
CA ILE A 21 1.76 -3.48 -1.46
C ILE A 21 1.99 -3.29 0.04
N ASN A 22 2.40 -2.10 0.46
CA ASN A 22 2.58 -1.81 1.88
C ASN A 22 1.22 -1.54 2.58
N MET A 23 1.25 -1.39 3.91
CA MET A 23 0.03 -1.26 4.70
C MET A 23 -0.83 -0.05 4.32
N GLN A 24 -2.13 -0.13 4.58
CA GLN A 24 -3.01 1.05 4.51
C GLN A 24 -2.70 2.04 5.64
N TYR A 25 -2.82 3.34 5.34
CA TYR A 25 -2.79 4.36 6.39
C TYR A 25 -4.17 4.50 7.04
N ALA A 26 -4.20 4.58 8.37
CA ALA A 26 -5.36 5.02 9.14
C ALA A 26 -4.88 5.89 10.30
N ARG A 27 -5.58 6.99 10.59
CA ARG A 27 -5.15 7.97 11.59
C ARG A 27 -5.15 7.40 13.01
N ALA A 28 -6.21 6.69 13.41
CA ALA A 28 -6.32 6.15 14.76
C ALA A 28 -5.16 5.22 15.16
N PRO A 29 -4.77 4.19 14.37
CA PRO A 29 -3.59 3.39 14.68
C PRO A 29 -2.26 4.12 14.47
N ALA A 30 -2.17 5.16 13.61
CA ALA A 30 -0.93 5.94 13.42
C ALA A 30 -0.45 6.63 14.70
N ASN A 31 -1.35 6.88 15.65
CA ASN A 31 -1.02 7.47 16.94
C ASN A 31 -0.29 6.50 17.89
N VAL A 32 -0.32 5.20 17.59
CA VAL A 32 0.21 4.13 18.45
C VAL A 32 1.25 3.27 17.72
N ILE A 33 1.08 3.09 16.41
CA ILE A 33 1.91 2.23 15.56
C ILE A 33 2.88 3.09 14.75
N ARG A 34 4.18 2.74 14.81
CA ARG A 34 5.19 3.28 13.90
C ARG A 34 5.21 2.47 12.62
N TYR A 35 4.76 3.07 11.52
CA TYR A 35 4.70 2.41 10.21
C TYR A 35 6.04 2.42 9.48
N GLU A 36 6.85 3.44 9.76
CA GLU A 36 8.09 3.77 9.05
C GLU A 36 9.06 2.59 8.99
N PRO A 37 9.38 1.87 10.09
CA PRO A 37 10.35 0.78 10.02
C PRO A 37 9.92 -0.39 9.12
N TYR A 38 8.61 -0.61 8.99
CA TYR A 38 8.10 -1.65 8.11
C TYR A 38 8.08 -1.19 6.66
N ALA A 39 7.64 0.06 6.41
CA ALA A 39 7.61 0.66 5.09
C ALA A 39 9.02 0.76 4.47
N GLU A 40 10.00 1.31 5.19
CA GLU A 40 11.41 1.38 4.77
C GLU A 40 12.00 0.00 4.48
N GLY A 41 11.57 -0.99 5.26
CA GLY A 41 11.91 -2.37 5.04
C GLY A 41 11.43 -2.94 3.71
N MET A 42 10.17 -2.68 3.39
CA MET A 42 9.60 -3.06 2.10
C MET A 42 10.26 -2.32 0.95
N GLU A 43 10.61 -1.04 1.12
CA GLU A 43 11.38 -0.26 0.15
C GLU A 43 12.74 -0.91 -0.12
N THR A 44 13.47 -1.25 0.93
CA THR A 44 14.77 -1.92 0.80
C THR A 44 14.67 -3.26 0.04
N VAL A 45 13.60 -4.02 0.25
CA VAL A 45 13.36 -5.27 -0.48
C VAL A 45 12.93 -5.02 -1.93
N SER A 46 12.23 -3.91 -2.19
CA SER A 46 11.80 -3.54 -3.54
C SER A 46 12.94 -3.15 -4.46
N ASP A 47 14.08 -2.72 -3.92
CA ASP A 47 15.29 -2.45 -4.70
C ASP A 47 15.91 -3.74 -5.30
N MET A 48 15.46 -4.93 -4.87
CA MET A 48 15.84 -6.19 -5.49
C MET A 48 15.24 -6.31 -6.90
N LYS A 49 16.04 -6.79 -7.87
CA LYS A 49 15.62 -6.93 -9.27
C LYS A 49 14.27 -7.65 -9.39
N GLY A 50 13.32 -7.02 -10.08
CA GLY A 50 12.03 -7.61 -10.46
C GLY A 50 10.96 -7.56 -9.37
N VAL A 51 11.06 -6.61 -8.44
CA VAL A 51 10.01 -6.29 -7.48
C VAL A 51 9.52 -4.88 -7.75
N VAL A 52 8.20 -4.71 -7.84
CA VAL A 52 7.55 -3.40 -7.89
C VAL A 52 6.89 -3.14 -6.54
N LEU A 53 7.03 -1.93 -5.99
CA LEU A 53 6.37 -1.53 -4.75
C LEU A 53 5.26 -0.52 -5.01
N PHE A 54 4.03 -0.87 -4.64
CA PHE A 54 2.90 0.04 -4.56
C PHE A 54 2.83 0.64 -3.15
N ARG A 55 3.10 1.95 -3.07
CA ARG A 55 3.20 2.73 -1.82
C ARG A 55 1.82 3.17 -1.31
N GLN A 56 0.94 2.22 -1.02
CA GLN A 56 -0.41 2.48 -0.51
C GLN A 56 -0.43 3.35 0.77
N LEU A 57 0.52 3.13 1.69
CA LEU A 57 0.69 3.92 2.90
C LEU A 57 0.84 5.41 2.58
N ASP A 58 1.74 5.76 1.65
CA ASP A 58 2.06 7.15 1.33
C ASP A 58 0.91 7.82 0.59
N ILE A 59 0.25 7.11 -0.32
CA ILE A 59 -0.94 7.58 -1.05
C ILE A 59 -2.04 7.94 -0.05
N MET A 60 -2.38 7.02 0.85
CA MET A 60 -3.46 7.24 1.81
C MET A 60 -3.08 8.27 2.88
N ARG A 61 -1.82 8.31 3.32
CA ARG A 61 -1.30 9.36 4.22
C ARG A 61 -1.45 10.74 3.58
N HIS A 62 -1.09 10.86 2.30
CA HIS A 62 -1.26 12.10 1.54
C HIS A 62 -2.72 12.51 1.42
N TRP A 63 -3.63 11.57 1.13
CA TRP A 63 -5.06 11.86 1.05
C TRP A 63 -5.65 12.40 2.36
N VAL A 64 -5.27 11.82 3.49
CA VAL A 64 -5.70 12.31 4.81
C VAL A 64 -5.07 13.67 5.11
N ALA A 65 -3.77 13.84 4.85
CA ALA A 65 -3.06 15.08 5.09
C ALA A 65 -3.56 16.26 4.23
N SER A 66 -4.06 15.97 3.03
CA SER A 66 -4.63 16.97 2.10
C SER A 66 -6.15 17.08 2.17
N ALA A 67 -6.79 16.43 3.15
CA ALA A 67 -8.25 16.39 3.33
C ALA A 67 -9.03 15.90 2.10
N GLN A 68 -8.40 15.11 1.22
CA GLN A 68 -9.10 14.44 0.11
C GLN A 68 -10.00 13.31 0.60
N PHE A 69 -9.61 12.65 1.69
CA PHE A 69 -10.41 11.67 2.40
C PHE A 69 -10.26 11.89 3.91
N ASP A 70 -11.37 12.16 4.59
CA ASP A 70 -11.45 12.19 6.05
C ASP A 70 -12.28 11.00 6.52
N PHE A 71 -11.67 10.07 7.26
CA PHE A 71 -12.34 8.88 7.78
C PHE A 71 -12.73 9.02 9.27
N ASP A 72 -12.32 10.11 9.90
CA ASP A 72 -12.44 10.32 11.34
C ASP A 72 -13.77 10.99 11.68
N ASP A 73 -14.19 11.98 10.87
CA ASP A 73 -15.45 12.73 11.07
C ASP A 73 -16.51 12.42 9.99
N VAL A 74 -16.97 11.17 9.95
CA VAL A 74 -17.95 10.69 8.96
C VAL A 74 -19.12 10.01 9.66
N PRO A 75 -20.38 10.39 9.34
CA PRO A 75 -21.56 9.71 9.84
C PRO A 75 -21.48 8.19 9.59
N PRO A 76 -21.88 7.33 10.54
CA PRO A 76 -21.80 5.87 10.37
C PRO A 76 -22.47 5.37 9.08
N ALA A 77 -23.57 6.00 8.66
CA ALA A 77 -24.29 5.67 7.44
C ALA A 77 -23.50 5.96 6.15
N GLU A 78 -22.57 6.92 6.17
CA GLU A 78 -21.78 7.34 5.00
C GLU A 78 -20.39 6.70 4.96
N ARG A 79 -19.94 6.12 6.09
CA ARG A 79 -18.60 5.56 6.26
C ARG A 79 -18.28 4.49 5.20
N MET A 80 -19.22 3.59 4.91
CA MET A 80 -19.00 2.53 3.92
C MET A 80 -18.84 3.09 2.50
N ALA A 81 -19.70 4.03 2.10
CA ALA A 81 -19.59 4.67 0.79
C ALA A 81 -18.25 5.42 0.63
N LEU A 82 -17.75 6.08 1.70
CA LEU A 82 -16.44 6.71 1.66
C LEU A 82 -15.30 5.70 1.50
N VAL A 83 -15.34 4.59 2.24
CA VAL A 83 -14.35 3.52 2.14
C VAL A 83 -14.34 2.92 0.73
N GLU A 84 -15.51 2.65 0.16
CA GLU A 84 -15.63 2.14 -1.21
C GLU A 84 -15.01 3.10 -2.24
N ARG A 85 -15.27 4.40 -2.12
CA ARG A 85 -14.66 5.41 -3.00
C ARG A 85 -13.13 5.41 -2.88
N ALA A 86 -12.60 5.40 -1.65
CA ALA A 86 -11.16 5.39 -1.40
C ALA A 86 -10.51 4.13 -1.96
N GLN A 87 -11.05 2.95 -1.66
CA GLN A 87 -10.53 1.67 -2.16
C GLN A 87 -10.67 1.57 -3.68
N GLY A 88 -11.72 2.13 -4.28
CA GLY A 88 -11.87 2.24 -5.72
C GLY A 88 -10.76 3.08 -6.37
N CYS A 89 -10.32 4.17 -5.73
CA CYS A 89 -9.17 4.95 -6.18
C CYS A 89 -7.86 4.16 -6.03
N VAL A 90 -7.65 3.48 -4.90
CA VAL A 90 -6.48 2.61 -4.69
C VAL A 90 -6.40 1.53 -5.76
N ALA A 91 -7.50 0.84 -6.05
CA ALA A 91 -7.57 -0.21 -7.05
C ALA A 91 -7.24 0.30 -8.45
N ARG A 92 -7.73 1.49 -8.83
CA ARG A 92 -7.41 2.13 -10.12
C ARG A 92 -5.91 2.46 -10.23
N LEU A 93 -5.33 3.05 -9.18
CA LEU A 93 -3.89 3.36 -9.15
C LEU A 93 -3.02 2.10 -9.23
N LEU A 94 -3.41 1.04 -8.52
CA LEU A 94 -2.72 -0.25 -8.58
C LEU A 94 -2.82 -0.89 -9.96
N ALA A 95 -4.01 -0.87 -10.58
CA ALA A 95 -4.19 -1.38 -11.94
C ALA A 95 -3.33 -0.62 -12.95
N ASP A 96 -3.24 0.71 -12.83
CA ASP A 96 -2.38 1.53 -13.69
C ASP A 96 -0.90 1.24 -13.47
N LEU A 97 -0.47 1.00 -12.23
CA LEU A 97 0.89 0.57 -11.94
C LEU A 97 1.18 -0.77 -12.62
N ILE A 98 0.32 -1.78 -12.43
CA ILE A 98 0.48 -3.10 -13.04
C ILE A 98 0.61 -2.98 -14.57
N LYS A 99 -0.25 -2.21 -15.22
CA LYS A 99 -0.18 -1.98 -16.68
C LYS A 99 1.14 -1.35 -17.12
N LYS A 100 1.72 -0.45 -16.32
CA LYS A 100 3.00 0.23 -16.63
C LYS A 100 4.22 -0.65 -16.39
N THR A 101 4.10 -1.64 -15.51
CA THR A 101 5.24 -2.47 -15.09
C THR A 101 5.21 -3.89 -15.63
N ALA A 102 4.05 -4.37 -16.10
CA ALA A 102 3.92 -5.64 -16.80
C ALA A 102 4.77 -5.63 -18.07
N ARG A 103 5.49 -6.73 -18.31
CA ARG A 103 6.35 -6.92 -19.48
C ARG A 103 5.65 -7.69 -20.59
#